data_AF-A0A914LXV5-F1
#
_entry.id   AF-A0A914LXV5-F1
#
_cell.length_a   1.000
_cell.length_b   1.000
_cell.length_c   1.000
_cell.angle_alpha   90.00
_cell.angle_beta   90.00
_cell.angle_gamma   90.00
#
_symmetry.space_group_name_H-M   'P 1'
#
loop_
_entity.id
_entity.type
_entity.pdbx_description
1 polymer ?
#
loop_
_entity_poly.entity_id
_entity_poly.type
_entity_poly.pdbx_seq_one_letter_code
_entity_poly.pdbx_strand_id
1 'polypeptide(L)'
;MMYLFHTALLLFAYLTTSTCSEYLGVPLGSLQNSSFPGISGNVWLANSTTLQINNFNIEPHQKQELIFAFISEEAVEPVKFLYKLAGENNGEQMLFPMKRRLDGGLSEHRLVAIAPHGTTIDQWKRFGLVTGKSKRQVSVVQLDKPIPQKFCCLKYNEKPDQGVIGDHYNAATGPILVEDSKTLVIQKFSLEANKAPDAWIFAGKGDVRQSTGKKAMVIGRDSLNKHCSLREYYSGENDLRVRLAPGQDIYQVDYLSLFCYQYDVDFGHVSFQLDPKENPVPAYIPELANTITTNKGDPELLENNDLEGCC
;
A
#
# COMPACT_ATOMS: atom_id res chain seq x y z
N MET A 1 62.28 30.92 -0.34
CA MET A 1 61.38 29.93 -0.97
C MET A 1 60.22 29.69 -0.01
N MET A 2 59.04 30.16 -0.37
CA MET A 2 57.83 30.13 0.46
C MET A 2 56.85 29.16 -0.20
N TYR A 3 56.53 28.04 0.45
CA TYR A 3 55.53 27.08 -0.03
C TYR A 3 54.20 27.38 0.67
N LEU A 4 53.19 27.79 -0.09
CA LEU A 4 51.79 27.84 0.34
C LEU A 4 51.18 26.44 0.17
N PHE A 5 50.67 25.85 1.25
CA PHE A 5 49.74 24.72 1.18
C PHE A 5 48.31 25.25 1.20
N HIS A 6 47.54 24.98 0.13
CA HIS A 6 46.09 25.17 0.11
C HIS A 6 45.41 23.88 0.58
N THR A 7 44.70 23.94 1.70
CA THR A 7 43.78 22.88 2.12
C THR A 7 42.38 23.20 1.61
N ALA A 8 41.88 22.40 0.65
CA ALA A 8 40.50 22.44 0.21
C ALA A 8 39.63 21.59 1.16
N LEU A 9 38.67 22.24 1.84
CA LEU A 9 37.69 21.59 2.70
C LEU A 9 36.49 21.15 1.84
N LEU A 10 36.38 19.85 1.56
CA LEU A 10 35.24 19.25 0.89
C LEU A 10 34.08 19.06 1.89
N LEU A 11 33.05 19.90 1.78
CA LEU A 11 31.77 19.70 2.45
C LEU A 11 30.99 18.57 1.73
N PHE A 12 30.94 17.40 2.35
CA PHE A 12 29.98 16.36 1.96
C PHE A 12 28.59 16.77 2.46
N ALA A 13 27.76 17.28 1.54
CA ALA A 13 26.34 17.40 1.77
C ALA A 13 25.75 15.99 1.83
N TYR A 14 25.35 15.55 3.02
CA TYR A 14 24.53 14.34 3.18
C TYR A 14 23.16 14.62 2.56
N LEU A 15 22.95 14.13 1.33
CA LEU A 15 21.62 13.97 0.77
C LEU A 15 20.92 12.86 1.57
N THR A 16 20.15 13.24 2.57
CA THR A 16 19.15 12.33 3.15
C THR A 16 18.12 12.06 2.05
N THR A 17 18.20 10.89 1.43
CA THR A 17 17.08 10.39 0.64
C THR A 17 15.92 10.22 1.61
N SER A 18 14.95 11.14 1.58
CA SER A 18 13.65 10.91 2.21
C SER A 18 13.01 9.74 1.48
N THR A 19 13.26 8.52 1.97
CA THR A 19 12.43 7.38 1.66
C THR A 19 11.05 7.73 2.20
N CYS A 20 10.12 8.04 1.31
CA CYS A 20 8.74 8.31 1.66
C CYS A 20 8.22 7.09 2.43
N SER A 21 7.95 7.26 3.73
CA SER A 21 7.50 6.15 4.59
C SER A 21 6.13 5.71 4.13
N GLU A 22 5.97 4.43 3.80
CA GLU A 22 4.69 3.85 3.46
C GLU A 22 3.71 3.95 4.64
N TYR A 23 2.44 4.31 4.37
CA TYR A 23 1.39 4.28 5.38
C TYR A 23 1.00 2.84 5.74
N LEU A 24 1.17 2.48 7.03
CA LEU A 24 0.94 1.12 7.54
C LEU A 24 -0.38 0.97 8.32
N GLY A 25 -1.11 2.06 8.55
CA GLY A 25 -2.36 2.09 9.31
C GLY A 25 -2.29 2.98 10.55
N VAL A 26 -3.10 2.67 11.56
CA VAL A 26 -3.12 3.40 12.84
C VAL A 26 -2.07 2.78 13.80
N PRO A 27 -1.15 3.58 14.38
CA PRO A 27 -0.11 3.04 15.25
C PRO A 27 -0.69 2.53 16.58
N LEU A 28 -0.31 1.31 16.98
CA LEU A 28 -0.73 0.67 18.23
C LEU A 28 0.38 0.65 19.29
N GLY A 29 1.64 0.76 18.87
CA GLY A 29 2.81 0.79 19.76
C GLY A 29 3.91 -0.14 19.29
N SER A 30 4.86 -0.42 20.18
CA SER A 30 6.03 -1.24 19.88
C SER A 30 6.07 -2.50 20.75
N LEU A 31 6.43 -3.62 20.13
CA LEU A 31 6.77 -4.85 20.81
C LEU A 31 8.18 -4.72 21.40
N GLN A 32 8.26 -4.43 22.68
CA GLN A 32 9.49 -4.46 23.46
C GLN A 32 9.18 -5.08 24.83
N ASN A 33 10.16 -5.69 25.50
CA ASN A 33 10.04 -6.05 26.91
C ASN A 33 11.41 -5.97 27.59
N SER A 34 11.50 -5.20 28.67
CA SER A 34 12.70 -5.11 29.52
C SER A 34 13.13 -6.46 30.11
N SER A 35 12.19 -7.36 30.38
CA SER A 35 12.43 -8.72 30.90
C SER A 35 12.81 -9.73 29.81
N PHE A 36 12.61 -9.39 28.52
CA PHE A 36 13.01 -10.18 27.36
C PHE A 36 13.72 -9.28 26.35
N PRO A 37 14.95 -8.81 26.68
CA PRO A 37 15.72 -7.98 25.77
C PRO A 37 15.99 -8.73 24.45
N GLY A 38 16.09 -7.97 23.35
CA GLY A 38 16.34 -8.53 22.02
C GLY A 38 15.09 -8.81 21.18
N ILE A 39 13.94 -8.22 21.52
CA ILE A 39 12.73 -8.22 20.69
C ILE A 39 12.34 -6.79 20.37
N SER A 40 12.11 -6.50 19.10
CA SER A 40 11.62 -5.19 18.64
C SER A 40 10.64 -5.35 17.47
N GLY A 41 9.71 -4.41 17.34
CA GLY A 41 8.86 -4.24 16.17
C GLY A 41 7.72 -3.27 16.44
N ASN A 42 7.25 -2.54 15.43
CA ASN A 42 6.17 -1.57 15.58
C ASN A 42 4.88 -2.13 15.01
N VAL A 43 3.81 -2.12 15.80
CA VAL A 43 2.52 -2.70 15.42
C VAL A 43 1.58 -1.61 14.94
N TRP A 44 0.94 -1.86 13.81
CA TRP A 44 -0.02 -0.98 13.15
C TRP A 44 -1.33 -1.72 12.90
N LEU A 45 -2.44 -1.05 13.17
CA LEU A 45 -3.79 -1.48 12.81
C LEU A 45 -4.07 -1.09 11.37
N ALA A 46 -4.00 -2.05 10.45
CA ALA A 46 -4.21 -1.78 9.03
C ALA A 46 -5.68 -1.67 8.65
N ASN A 47 -6.52 -2.59 9.13
CA ASN A 47 -7.96 -2.61 8.86
C ASN A 47 -8.67 -3.42 9.97
N SER A 48 -9.91 -3.85 9.75
CA SER A 48 -10.70 -4.58 10.75
C SER A 48 -10.18 -5.98 11.10
N THR A 49 -9.35 -6.59 10.27
CA THR A 49 -8.87 -7.98 10.44
C THR A 49 -7.36 -8.13 10.37
N THR A 50 -6.63 -7.09 9.97
CA THR A 50 -5.20 -7.16 9.71
C THR A 50 -4.38 -6.22 10.60
N LEU A 51 -3.33 -6.78 11.19
CA LEU A 51 -2.24 -6.04 11.84
C LEU A 51 -0.97 -6.13 11.01
N GLN A 52 -0.17 -5.08 11.04
CA GLN A 52 1.16 -5.05 10.41
C GLN A 52 2.23 -4.82 11.47
N ILE A 53 3.33 -5.56 11.36
CA ILE A 53 4.47 -5.43 12.25
C ILE A 53 5.67 -4.98 11.41
N ASN A 54 6.11 -3.75 11.64
CA ASN A 54 7.21 -3.13 10.90
C ASN A 54 8.52 -3.21 11.68
N ASN A 55 9.62 -3.47 10.97
CA ASN A 55 10.97 -3.63 11.51
C ASN A 55 11.00 -4.63 12.67
N PHE A 56 10.44 -5.82 12.43
CA PHE A 56 10.41 -6.88 13.42
C PHE A 56 11.78 -7.54 13.53
N ASN A 57 12.29 -7.70 14.75
CA ASN A 57 13.56 -8.35 14.99
C ASN A 57 13.52 -9.15 16.30
N ILE A 58 14.12 -10.35 16.25
CA ILE A 58 14.41 -11.20 17.39
C ILE A 58 15.92 -11.49 17.37
N GLU A 59 16.63 -11.14 18.43
CA GLU A 59 18.06 -11.42 18.53
C GLU A 59 18.38 -12.93 18.50
N PRO A 60 19.55 -13.34 17.97
CA PRO A 60 19.92 -14.75 17.83
C PRO A 60 19.94 -15.55 19.13
N HIS A 61 20.14 -14.89 20.27
CA HIS A 61 20.25 -15.54 21.58
C HIS A 61 18.90 -15.91 22.20
N GLN A 62 17.78 -15.56 21.56
CA GLN A 62 16.46 -15.96 22.03
C GLN A 62 16.27 -17.48 21.86
N LYS A 63 16.19 -18.19 23.00
CA LYS A 63 16.03 -19.66 23.03
C LYS A 63 14.58 -20.11 23.23
N GLN A 64 13.68 -19.21 23.59
CA GLN A 64 12.27 -19.54 23.77
C GLN A 64 11.55 -19.60 22.42
N GLU A 65 10.68 -20.59 22.26
CA GLU A 65 9.75 -20.63 21.15
C GLU A 65 8.71 -19.52 21.31
N LEU A 66 8.66 -18.59 20.36
CA LEU A 66 7.72 -17.47 20.36
C LEU A 66 6.73 -17.60 19.20
N ILE A 67 5.52 -17.15 19.46
CA ILE A 67 4.44 -17.05 18.46
C ILE A 67 3.70 -15.73 18.67
N PHE A 68 3.14 -15.17 17.60
CA PHE A 68 2.17 -14.10 17.72
C PHE A 68 0.81 -14.65 18.16
N ALA A 69 0.09 -13.89 18.99
CA ALA A 69 -1.25 -14.23 19.44
C ALA A 69 -2.12 -12.98 19.62
N PHE A 70 -3.41 -13.16 19.38
CA PHE A 70 -4.47 -12.25 19.82
C PHE A 70 -4.95 -12.66 21.21
N ILE A 71 -5.18 -11.68 22.06
CA ILE A 71 -5.43 -11.89 23.50
C ILE A 71 -6.68 -11.13 23.92
N SER A 72 -7.64 -11.85 24.48
CA SER A 72 -8.81 -11.31 25.18
C SER A 72 -8.68 -11.58 26.69
N GLU A 73 -9.74 -11.30 27.45
CA GLU A 73 -9.80 -11.70 28.86
C GLU A 73 -9.92 -13.23 29.02
N GLU A 74 -10.51 -13.90 28.04
CA GLU A 74 -10.90 -15.31 28.13
C GLU A 74 -9.96 -16.22 27.32
N ALA A 75 -9.25 -15.68 26.33
CA ALA A 75 -8.51 -16.47 25.36
C ALA A 75 -7.15 -15.87 24.95
N VAL A 76 -6.22 -16.77 24.65
CA VAL A 76 -4.97 -16.48 23.94
C VAL A 76 -4.94 -17.34 22.68
N GLU A 77 -5.26 -16.71 21.55
CA GLU A 77 -5.39 -17.34 20.24
C GLU A 77 -4.17 -17.07 19.36
N PRO A 78 -3.39 -18.10 19.00
CA PRO A 78 -2.26 -17.96 18.09
C PRO A 78 -2.68 -17.42 16.71
N VAL A 79 -1.85 -16.57 16.13
CA VAL A 79 -1.98 -16.14 14.74
C VAL A 79 -1.82 -17.36 13.83
N LYS A 80 -2.89 -17.70 13.11
CA LYS A 80 -2.88 -18.83 12.15
C LYS A 80 -2.23 -18.45 10.83
N PHE A 81 -2.47 -17.23 10.38
CA PHE A 81 -1.99 -16.71 9.11
C PHE A 81 -1.04 -15.54 9.35
N LEU A 82 0.24 -15.83 9.21
CA LEU A 82 1.34 -14.88 9.33
C LEU A 82 2.06 -14.83 7.98
N TYR A 83 2.29 -13.64 7.48
CA TYR A 83 2.97 -13.42 6.21
C TYR A 83 4.14 -12.46 6.39
N LYS A 84 5.17 -12.59 5.55
CA LYS A 84 6.17 -11.55 5.33
C LYS A 84 5.93 -10.88 4.00
N LEU A 85 6.26 -9.60 3.95
CA LEU A 85 6.39 -8.87 2.70
C LEU A 85 7.73 -9.23 2.04
N ALA A 86 7.71 -9.66 0.79
CA ALA A 86 8.89 -9.79 -0.06
C ALA A 86 8.54 -9.40 -1.50
N GLY A 87 9.54 -9.07 -2.32
CA GLY A 87 9.34 -8.83 -3.74
C GLY A 87 9.76 -10.06 -4.54
N GLU A 88 8.84 -10.66 -5.29
CA GLU A 88 9.17 -11.67 -6.29
C GLU A 88 8.37 -11.38 -7.56
N ASN A 89 9.09 -11.12 -8.65
CA ASN A 89 8.63 -10.81 -10.00
C ASN A 89 8.29 -9.33 -10.26
N ASN A 90 9.03 -8.76 -11.23
CA ASN A 90 8.78 -7.46 -11.86
C ASN A 90 8.80 -6.22 -10.94
N GLY A 91 9.13 -6.36 -9.65
CA GLY A 91 9.19 -5.25 -8.69
C GLY A 91 7.92 -5.05 -7.87
N GLU A 92 6.94 -5.97 -7.97
CA GLU A 92 5.75 -5.98 -7.14
C GLU A 92 6.05 -6.58 -5.76
N GLN A 93 5.52 -5.96 -4.70
CA GLN A 93 5.59 -6.52 -3.36
C GLN A 93 4.43 -7.49 -3.17
N MET A 94 4.74 -8.68 -2.63
CA MET A 94 3.76 -9.73 -2.35
C MET A 94 3.92 -10.27 -0.93
N LEU A 95 2.86 -10.87 -0.41
CA LEU A 95 2.85 -11.52 0.88
C LEU A 95 3.14 -13.02 0.75
N PHE A 96 4.17 -13.47 1.47
CA PHE A 96 4.59 -14.87 1.52
C PHE A 96 4.27 -15.47 2.88
N PRO A 97 3.68 -16.69 2.93
CA PRO A 97 3.35 -17.33 4.20
C PRO A 97 4.63 -17.61 5.01
N MET A 98 4.54 -17.38 6.31
CA MET A 98 5.61 -17.63 7.26
C MET A 98 5.22 -18.74 8.24
N LYS A 99 6.23 -19.47 8.74
CA LYS A 99 6.05 -20.36 9.88
C LYS A 99 5.58 -19.53 11.08
N ARG A 100 4.58 -20.05 11.80
CA ARG A 100 4.01 -19.38 13.00
C ARG A 100 5.01 -19.28 14.15
N ARG A 101 5.89 -20.27 14.25
CA ARG A 101 7.00 -20.29 15.21
C ARG A 101 8.07 -19.32 14.72
N LEU A 102 8.45 -18.42 15.60
CA LEU A 102 9.49 -17.42 15.38
C LEU A 102 10.76 -17.90 16.07
N ASP A 103 11.81 -18.10 15.28
CA ASP A 103 13.11 -18.51 15.78
C ASP A 103 14.00 -17.28 16.08
N GLY A 104 15.01 -17.46 16.94
CA GLY A 104 16.00 -16.42 17.21
C GLY A 104 16.78 -16.04 15.96
N GLY A 105 17.12 -14.76 15.81
CA GLY A 105 17.80 -14.22 14.63
C GLY A 105 16.85 -13.83 13.48
N LEU A 106 15.54 -13.89 13.69
CA LEU A 106 14.56 -13.44 12.69
C LEU A 106 14.56 -11.91 12.59
N SER A 107 14.80 -11.39 11.40
CA SER A 107 14.68 -9.96 11.08
C SER A 107 13.86 -9.80 9.81
N GLU A 108 12.73 -9.12 9.93
CA GLU A 108 11.76 -8.99 8.85
C GLU A 108 11.29 -7.53 8.78
N HIS A 109 11.36 -6.95 7.59
CA HIS A 109 11.00 -5.54 7.42
C HIS A 109 9.51 -5.32 7.67
N ARG A 110 8.63 -6.19 7.15
CA ARG A 110 7.19 -6.08 7.35
C ARG A 110 6.56 -7.46 7.43
N LEU A 111 5.85 -7.69 8.54
CA LEU A 111 4.99 -8.85 8.74
C LEU A 111 3.53 -8.42 8.71
N VAL A 112 2.67 -9.35 8.30
CA VAL A 112 1.22 -9.18 8.28
C VAL A 112 0.60 -10.33 9.07
N ALA A 113 -0.14 -9.99 10.12
CA ALA A 113 -0.87 -10.94 10.96
C ALA A 113 -2.37 -10.75 10.78
N ILE A 114 -3.07 -11.85 10.46
CA ILE A 114 -4.52 -11.84 10.27
C ILE A 114 -5.21 -12.35 11.52
N ALA A 115 -6.28 -11.65 11.92
CA ALA A 115 -7.16 -12.07 13.00
C ALA A 115 -7.75 -13.47 12.76
N PRO A 116 -8.12 -14.21 13.81
CA PRO A 116 -8.80 -15.49 13.67
C PRO A 116 -10.01 -15.40 12.74
N HIS A 117 -10.24 -16.45 11.95
CA HIS A 117 -11.31 -16.48 10.95
C HIS A 117 -12.68 -16.10 11.54
N GLY A 118 -13.38 -15.17 10.90
CA GLY A 118 -14.69 -14.68 11.35
C GLY A 118 -14.65 -13.68 12.51
N THR A 119 -13.46 -13.26 12.95
CA THR A 119 -13.29 -12.25 14.01
C THR A 119 -12.74 -10.95 13.46
N THR A 120 -13.03 -9.86 14.16
CA THR A 120 -12.47 -8.53 13.92
C THR A 120 -11.54 -8.14 15.08
N ILE A 121 -10.61 -7.22 14.83
CA ILE A 121 -9.55 -6.87 15.78
C ILE A 121 -10.11 -6.25 17.08
N ASP A 122 -11.23 -5.53 17.02
CA ASP A 122 -11.91 -4.92 18.16
C ASP A 122 -12.51 -5.94 19.16
N GLN A 123 -12.63 -7.21 18.76
CA GLN A 123 -13.01 -8.31 19.67
C GLN A 123 -11.85 -8.71 20.61
N TRP A 124 -10.63 -8.26 20.31
CA TRP A 124 -9.42 -8.57 21.07
C TRP A 124 -8.95 -7.35 21.86
N LYS A 125 -8.28 -7.59 23.00
CA LYS A 125 -7.77 -6.50 23.86
C LYS A 125 -6.30 -6.20 23.61
N ARG A 126 -5.53 -7.24 23.30
CA ARG A 126 -4.08 -7.14 23.10
C ARG A 126 -3.62 -8.01 21.94
N PHE A 127 -2.50 -7.63 21.36
CA PHE A 127 -1.79 -8.42 20.37
C PHE A 127 -0.30 -8.44 20.70
N GLY A 128 0.37 -9.57 20.47
CA GLY A 128 1.81 -9.61 20.54
C GLY A 128 2.37 -11.01 20.68
N LEU A 129 3.55 -11.10 21.28
CA LEU A 129 4.30 -12.33 21.44
C LEU A 129 3.94 -13.03 22.73
N VAL A 130 3.73 -14.35 22.60
CA VAL A 130 3.58 -15.26 23.72
C VAL A 130 4.55 -16.43 23.56
N THR A 131 4.89 -17.09 24.66
CA THR A 131 5.65 -18.35 24.61
C THR A 131 4.82 -19.45 23.98
N GLY A 132 5.39 -20.28 23.11
CA GLY A 132 4.66 -21.31 22.36
C GLY A 132 3.87 -22.30 23.24
N LYS A 133 4.51 -22.89 24.26
CA LYS A 133 3.87 -23.93 25.11
C LYS A 133 2.95 -23.37 26.18
N SER A 134 3.45 -22.46 27.02
CA SER A 134 2.71 -21.95 28.18
C SER A 134 1.81 -20.75 27.86
N LYS A 135 1.86 -20.23 26.61
CA LYS A 135 1.11 -19.05 26.17
C LYS A 135 1.29 -17.82 27.08
N ARG A 136 2.38 -17.77 27.85
CA ARG A 136 2.72 -16.63 28.72
C ARG A 136 3.06 -15.43 27.86
N GLN A 137 2.49 -14.27 28.19
CA GLN A 137 2.75 -13.03 27.48
C GLN A 137 4.23 -12.62 27.62
N VAL A 138 4.83 -12.27 26.49
CA VAL A 138 6.22 -11.83 26.39
C VAL A 138 6.26 -10.35 26.05
N SER A 139 5.63 -9.90 24.97
CA SER A 139 5.56 -8.48 24.64
C SER A 139 4.28 -8.23 23.88
N VAL A 140 3.48 -7.26 24.31
CA VAL A 140 2.14 -7.04 23.80
C VAL A 140 1.86 -5.56 23.65
N VAL A 141 1.04 -5.21 22.65
CA VAL A 141 0.44 -3.90 22.47
C VAL A 141 -1.05 -3.96 22.81
N GLN A 142 -1.63 -2.81 23.16
CA GLN A 142 -3.07 -2.68 23.34
C GLN A 142 -3.77 -2.53 21.99
N LEU A 143 -4.97 -3.10 21.87
CA LEU A 143 -5.85 -2.96 20.71
C LEU A 143 -7.00 -2.00 21.06
N ASP A 144 -6.66 -0.75 21.34
CA ASP A 144 -7.57 0.27 21.89
C ASP A 144 -7.88 1.40 20.90
N LYS A 145 -7.39 1.29 19.66
CA LYS A 145 -7.59 2.30 18.61
C LYS A 145 -8.80 1.97 17.73
N PRO A 146 -9.52 3.00 17.23
CA PRO A 146 -10.62 2.79 16.30
C PRO A 146 -10.12 2.11 15.02
N ILE A 147 -10.92 1.21 14.48
CA ILE A 147 -10.65 0.54 13.20
C ILE A 147 -10.70 1.60 12.07
N PRO A 148 -9.63 1.75 11.27
CA PRO A 148 -9.62 2.63 10.10
C PRO A 148 -10.78 2.33 9.16
N GLN A 149 -11.44 3.38 8.66
CA GLN A 149 -12.63 3.25 7.80
C GLN A 149 -12.36 3.81 6.41
N LYS A 150 -13.01 3.24 5.39
CA LYS A 150 -12.99 3.80 4.03
C LYS A 150 -13.43 5.26 4.09
N PHE A 151 -12.74 6.13 3.36
CA PHE A 151 -13.09 7.55 3.32
C PHE A 151 -13.96 7.83 2.10
N CYS A 152 -15.23 8.16 2.37
CA CYS A 152 -16.10 8.74 1.37
C CYS A 152 -16.33 10.23 1.69
N CYS A 153 -16.17 11.13 0.74
CA CYS A 153 -15.64 10.91 -0.61
C CYS A 153 -14.84 12.15 -1.01
N LEU A 154 -13.84 11.95 -1.89
CA LEU A 154 -13.21 13.06 -2.59
C LEU A 154 -14.22 13.56 -3.62
N LYS A 155 -14.53 14.84 -3.55
CA LYS A 155 -15.63 15.45 -4.30
C LYS A 155 -15.30 16.89 -4.66
N TYR A 156 -15.97 17.41 -5.66
CA TYR A 156 -15.91 18.82 -6.00
C TYR A 156 -16.60 19.65 -4.90
N ASN A 157 -15.93 20.68 -4.39
CA ASN A 157 -16.39 21.44 -3.21
C ASN A 157 -17.82 22.00 -3.35
N GLU A 158 -18.21 22.40 -4.56
CA GLU A 158 -19.49 23.04 -4.84
C GLU A 158 -20.58 22.06 -5.32
N LYS A 159 -20.21 20.78 -5.58
CA LYS A 159 -21.11 19.77 -6.14
C LYS A 159 -20.86 18.41 -5.48
N PRO A 160 -21.59 18.09 -4.39
CA PRO A 160 -21.26 16.96 -3.54
C PRO A 160 -21.43 15.59 -4.21
N ASP A 161 -22.21 15.52 -5.29
CA ASP A 161 -22.46 14.31 -6.07
C ASP A 161 -21.51 14.17 -7.28
N GLN A 162 -20.49 15.04 -7.40
CA GLN A 162 -19.52 15.02 -8.51
C GLN A 162 -18.09 14.96 -7.98
N GLY A 163 -17.25 14.20 -8.68
CA GLY A 163 -15.80 14.14 -8.46
C GLY A 163 -15.08 15.06 -9.43
N VAL A 164 -14.43 14.48 -10.43
CA VAL A 164 -13.80 15.23 -11.53
C VAL A 164 -14.86 15.71 -12.51
N ILE A 165 -14.75 16.97 -12.91
CA ILE A 165 -15.54 17.57 -13.99
C ILE A 165 -14.55 18.17 -14.96
N GLY A 166 -14.63 17.78 -16.23
CA GLY A 166 -13.71 18.22 -17.26
C GLY A 166 -14.39 18.81 -18.49
N ASP A 167 -13.67 19.69 -19.18
CA ASP A 167 -14.17 20.42 -20.35
C ASP A 167 -13.90 19.67 -21.67
N HIS A 168 -13.15 18.57 -21.63
CA HIS A 168 -12.73 17.80 -22.78
C HIS A 168 -13.21 16.34 -22.71
N TYR A 169 -13.51 15.77 -23.88
CA TYR A 169 -13.79 14.34 -24.05
C TYR A 169 -14.85 13.76 -23.10
N ASN A 170 -15.84 14.56 -22.70
CA ASN A 170 -16.88 14.17 -21.74
C ASN A 170 -16.30 13.62 -20.42
N ALA A 171 -15.15 14.13 -19.99
CA ALA A 171 -14.47 13.74 -18.76
C ALA A 171 -15.34 14.11 -17.55
N ALA A 172 -15.91 13.12 -16.87
CA ALA A 172 -16.74 13.34 -15.69
C ALA A 172 -16.75 12.11 -14.78
N THR A 173 -16.88 12.34 -13.47
CA THR A 173 -17.02 11.27 -12.48
C THR A 173 -18.05 11.64 -11.42
N GLY A 174 -18.65 10.63 -10.80
CA GLY A 174 -19.23 10.74 -9.47
C GLY A 174 -18.17 10.91 -8.37
N PRO A 175 -18.56 10.90 -7.09
CA PRO A 175 -17.63 11.01 -5.97
C PRO A 175 -16.61 9.86 -5.97
N ILE A 176 -15.41 10.13 -5.46
CA ILE A 176 -14.33 9.13 -5.41
C ILE A 176 -14.23 8.59 -3.99
N LEU A 177 -14.43 7.28 -3.84
CA LEU A 177 -14.26 6.57 -2.58
C LEU A 177 -12.78 6.19 -2.42
N VAL A 178 -12.20 6.52 -1.26
CA VAL A 178 -10.90 6.01 -0.84
C VAL A 178 -11.13 4.68 -0.13
N GLU A 179 -10.78 3.59 -0.79
CA GLU A 179 -11.02 2.24 -0.29
C GLU A 179 -9.94 1.80 0.72
N ASP A 180 -8.70 2.11 0.40
CA ASP A 180 -7.53 1.96 1.26
C ASP A 180 -6.52 3.06 0.88
N SER A 181 -5.37 3.10 1.56
CA SER A 181 -4.36 4.12 1.35
C SER A 181 -3.79 4.20 -0.07
N LYS A 182 -3.98 3.19 -0.92
CA LYS A 182 -3.53 3.18 -2.32
C LYS A 182 -4.64 2.94 -3.33
N THR A 183 -5.82 2.47 -2.92
CA THR A 183 -6.90 2.07 -3.82
C THR A 183 -8.06 3.07 -3.78
N LEU A 184 -8.45 3.56 -4.94
CA LEU A 184 -9.58 4.48 -5.14
C LEU A 184 -10.65 3.83 -6.02
N VAL A 185 -11.92 4.09 -5.72
CA VAL A 185 -13.06 3.76 -6.58
C VAL A 185 -13.62 5.07 -7.12
N ILE A 186 -13.42 5.30 -8.42
CA ILE A 186 -13.93 6.45 -9.16
C ILE A 186 -15.34 6.09 -9.64
N GLN A 187 -16.36 6.67 -9.00
CA GLN A 187 -17.73 6.30 -9.31
C GLN A 187 -18.20 6.88 -10.64
N LYS A 188 -19.07 6.17 -11.36
CA LYS A 188 -19.73 6.66 -12.59
C LYS A 188 -18.73 7.28 -13.58
N PHE A 189 -17.66 6.56 -13.90
CA PHE A 189 -16.55 7.07 -14.68
C PHE A 189 -16.95 7.26 -16.15
N SER A 190 -16.89 8.50 -16.65
CA SER A 190 -17.16 8.83 -18.05
C SER A 190 -15.98 9.53 -18.71
N LEU A 191 -15.62 9.05 -19.90
CA LEU A 191 -14.55 9.59 -20.74
C LEU A 191 -14.64 9.01 -22.15
N GLU A 192 -14.62 9.88 -23.17
CA GLU A 192 -14.44 9.52 -24.58
C GLU A 192 -12.96 9.26 -24.90
N ALA A 193 -12.34 8.30 -24.20
CA ALA A 193 -10.90 8.10 -24.27
C ALA A 193 -10.42 7.62 -25.66
N ASN A 194 -11.32 7.02 -26.45
CA ASN A 194 -11.09 6.69 -27.85
C ASN A 194 -10.83 7.90 -28.76
N LYS A 195 -11.14 9.13 -28.30
CA LYS A 195 -10.84 10.40 -28.99
C LYS A 195 -9.68 11.16 -28.32
N ALA A 196 -9.27 10.75 -27.13
CA ALA A 196 -8.19 11.39 -26.38
C ALA A 196 -6.83 10.79 -26.79
N PRO A 197 -5.81 11.60 -27.12
CA PRO A 197 -4.54 11.09 -27.62
C PRO A 197 -3.77 10.18 -26.63
N ASP A 198 -3.72 10.56 -25.36
CA ASP A 198 -2.94 9.86 -24.33
C ASP A 198 -3.52 10.08 -22.93
N ALA A 199 -4.74 9.58 -22.68
CA ALA A 199 -5.48 9.80 -21.44
C ALA A 199 -5.08 8.84 -20.31
N TRP A 200 -4.96 9.36 -19.08
CA TRP A 200 -4.60 8.60 -17.88
C TRP A 200 -5.41 9.03 -16.66
N ILE A 201 -5.56 8.11 -15.72
CA ILE A 201 -5.84 8.46 -14.33
C ILE A 201 -4.52 8.86 -13.68
N PHE A 202 -4.46 10.06 -13.12
CA PHE A 202 -3.21 10.69 -12.71
C PHE A 202 -3.33 11.30 -11.32
N ALA A 203 -2.30 11.16 -10.48
CA ALA A 203 -2.30 11.70 -9.12
C ALA A 203 -0.93 12.25 -8.76
N GLY A 204 -0.90 13.33 -7.99
CA GLY A 204 0.33 14.02 -7.66
C GLY A 204 0.16 15.03 -6.55
N LYS A 205 1.15 15.91 -6.43
CA LYS A 205 1.14 16.99 -5.44
C LYS A 205 1.40 18.35 -6.10
N GLY A 206 0.62 19.36 -5.74
CA GLY A 206 0.72 20.71 -6.26
C GLY A 206 0.02 20.86 -7.62
N ASP A 207 0.62 21.62 -8.53
CA ASP A 207 0.04 21.85 -9.86
C ASP A 207 -0.12 20.54 -10.63
N VAL A 208 -1.24 20.34 -11.32
CA VAL A 208 -1.46 19.17 -12.17
C VAL A 208 -0.61 19.30 -13.43
N ARG A 209 0.55 18.61 -13.45
CA ARG A 209 1.48 18.57 -14.57
C ARG A 209 2.15 17.20 -14.69
N GLN A 210 2.68 16.92 -15.87
CA GLN A 210 3.42 15.69 -16.17
C GLN A 210 4.57 15.45 -15.19
N SER A 211 5.23 16.52 -14.73
CA SER A 211 6.37 16.47 -13.80
C SER A 211 6.02 16.27 -12.33
N THR A 212 4.76 16.49 -11.92
CA THR A 212 4.33 16.53 -10.51
C THR A 212 3.44 15.36 -10.11
N GLY A 213 2.97 14.57 -11.08
CA GLY A 213 2.15 13.40 -10.83
C GLY A 213 2.70 12.10 -11.41
N LYS A 214 1.96 11.03 -11.14
CA LYS A 214 2.21 9.69 -11.66
C LYS A 214 0.92 9.06 -12.14
N LYS A 215 1.06 8.18 -13.13
CA LYS A 215 -0.04 7.41 -13.72
C LYS A 215 -0.48 6.32 -12.74
N ALA A 216 -1.75 6.35 -12.35
CA ALA A 216 -2.37 5.28 -11.57
C ALA A 216 -2.57 4.04 -12.44
N MET A 217 -2.65 2.87 -11.81
CA MET A 217 -2.95 1.59 -12.47
C MET A 217 -4.45 1.30 -12.36
N VAL A 218 -5.10 0.97 -13.47
CA VAL A 218 -6.48 0.49 -13.48
C VAL A 218 -6.51 -0.97 -13.04
N ILE A 219 -7.17 -1.26 -11.91
CA ILE A 219 -7.23 -2.61 -11.35
C ILE A 219 -8.06 -3.51 -12.28
N GLY A 220 -7.56 -4.72 -12.56
CA GLY A 220 -8.19 -5.67 -13.48
C GLY A 220 -7.86 -5.45 -14.95
N ARG A 221 -7.13 -4.36 -15.28
CA ARG A 221 -6.67 -4.05 -16.64
C ARG A 221 -5.15 -3.95 -16.72
N ASP A 222 -4.55 -3.20 -15.80
CA ASP A 222 -3.13 -2.89 -15.81
C ASP A 222 -2.33 -3.83 -14.90
N SER A 223 -1.06 -4.02 -15.25
CA SER A 223 -0.02 -4.63 -14.43
C SER A 223 1.29 -3.87 -14.61
N LEU A 224 2.32 -4.15 -13.81
CA LEU A 224 3.64 -3.51 -14.00
C LEU A 224 4.21 -3.70 -15.41
N ASN A 225 3.91 -4.81 -16.08
CA ASN A 225 4.38 -5.11 -17.44
C ASN A 225 3.40 -4.67 -18.53
N LYS A 226 2.20 -4.23 -18.16
CA LYS A 226 1.14 -3.82 -19.09
C LYS A 226 0.41 -2.62 -18.51
N HIS A 227 0.90 -1.42 -18.85
CA HIS A 227 0.32 -0.16 -18.40
C HIS A 227 0.14 0.76 -19.61
N CYS A 228 -1.10 0.93 -20.06
CA CYS A 228 -1.44 1.69 -21.26
C CYS A 228 -2.45 2.80 -20.94
N SER A 229 -2.47 3.83 -21.78
CA SER A 229 -3.45 4.90 -21.70
C SER A 229 -4.88 4.36 -21.83
N LEU A 230 -5.84 5.10 -21.29
CA LEU A 230 -7.25 4.83 -21.52
C LEU A 230 -7.54 5.03 -23.01
N ARG A 231 -8.01 3.99 -23.71
CA ARG A 231 -8.33 4.02 -25.15
C ARG A 231 -9.80 3.69 -25.46
N GLU A 232 -10.57 3.32 -24.44
CA GLU A 232 -11.96 2.88 -24.58
C GLU A 232 -12.94 4.04 -24.35
N TYR A 233 -14.20 3.85 -24.74
CA TYR A 233 -15.28 4.76 -24.35
C TYR A 233 -15.85 4.32 -23.00
N TYR A 234 -15.84 5.23 -22.02
CA TYR A 234 -16.42 5.02 -20.70
C TYR A 234 -17.74 5.81 -20.59
N SER A 235 -18.86 5.10 -20.42
CA SER A 235 -20.21 5.66 -20.51
C SER A 235 -20.71 6.37 -19.24
N GLY A 236 -20.02 6.24 -18.11
CA GLY A 236 -20.52 6.70 -16.80
C GLY A 236 -21.42 5.71 -16.08
N GLU A 237 -21.68 4.52 -16.65
CA GLU A 237 -22.53 3.49 -16.02
C GLU A 237 -21.79 2.63 -15.00
N ASN A 238 -20.47 2.53 -15.12
CA ASN A 238 -19.62 1.69 -14.28
C ASN A 238 -18.61 2.53 -13.48
N ASP A 239 -18.17 1.97 -12.36
CA ASP A 239 -17.09 2.53 -11.57
C ASP A 239 -15.74 2.07 -12.11
N LEU A 240 -14.73 2.92 -11.97
CA LEU A 240 -13.34 2.59 -12.29
C LEU A 240 -12.55 2.46 -10.99
N ARG A 241 -11.98 1.28 -10.72
CA ARG A 241 -11.15 1.05 -9.55
C ARG A 241 -9.68 1.17 -9.93
N VAL A 242 -8.94 2.02 -9.22
CA VAL A 242 -7.55 2.33 -9.54
C VAL A 242 -6.64 2.20 -8.33
N ARG A 243 -5.36 1.94 -8.58
CA ARG A 243 -4.28 1.92 -7.61
C ARG A 243 -3.31 3.05 -7.88
N LEU A 244 -3.03 3.86 -6.86
CA LEU A 244 -1.98 4.88 -6.90
C LEU A 244 -0.63 4.25 -7.24
N ALA A 245 0.22 5.01 -7.92
CA ALA A 245 1.50 4.52 -8.42
C ALA A 245 2.44 4.08 -7.28
N PRO A 246 3.46 3.25 -7.57
CA PRO A 246 4.50 2.93 -6.61
C PRO A 246 5.11 4.18 -5.94
N GLY A 247 5.23 4.12 -4.62
CA GLY A 247 5.68 5.24 -3.79
C GLY A 247 4.68 6.38 -3.62
N GLN A 248 3.41 6.19 -3.97
CA GLN A 248 2.30 7.07 -3.58
C GLN A 248 1.31 6.34 -2.66
N ASP A 249 0.77 7.07 -1.71
CA ASP A 249 -0.47 6.77 -0.99
C ASP A 249 -1.33 8.05 -0.93
N ILE A 250 -2.57 7.91 -0.44
CA ILE A 250 -3.55 8.99 -0.45
C ILE A 250 -3.13 10.22 0.36
N TYR A 251 -2.21 10.07 1.31
CA TYR A 251 -1.71 11.18 2.14
C TYR A 251 -0.51 11.89 1.49
N GLN A 252 0.01 11.35 0.40
CA GLN A 252 1.17 11.88 -0.33
C GLN A 252 0.78 12.62 -1.62
N VAL A 253 -0.50 12.59 -1.97
CA VAL A 253 -1.09 13.27 -3.13
C VAL A 253 -2.15 14.27 -2.67
N ASP A 254 -2.33 15.35 -3.42
CA ASP A 254 -3.36 16.37 -3.16
C ASP A 254 -4.32 16.58 -4.35
N TYR A 255 -4.14 15.81 -5.43
CA TYR A 255 -5.09 15.77 -6.53
C TYR A 255 -5.24 14.38 -7.16
N LEU A 256 -6.41 14.15 -7.76
CA LEU A 256 -6.68 13.08 -8.73
C LEU A 256 -7.25 13.73 -10.01
N SER A 257 -6.64 13.44 -11.15
CA SER A 257 -6.90 14.07 -12.44
C SER A 257 -7.17 13.04 -13.53
N LEU A 258 -7.99 13.45 -14.50
CA LEU A 258 -8.04 12.86 -15.82
C LEU A 258 -7.07 13.68 -16.70
N PHE A 259 -5.99 13.05 -17.15
CA PHE A 259 -4.84 13.79 -17.65
C PHE A 259 -4.38 13.28 -19.02
N CYS A 260 -4.11 14.20 -19.94
CA CYS A 260 -3.43 13.89 -21.19
C CYS A 260 -1.91 14.00 -21.01
N TYR A 261 -1.24 12.85 -20.94
CA TYR A 261 0.17 12.82 -20.60
C TYR A 261 1.07 13.32 -21.74
N GLN A 262 0.74 13.00 -23.00
CA GLN A 262 1.47 13.47 -24.18
C GLN A 262 1.53 15.00 -24.32
N TYR A 263 0.46 15.71 -23.94
CA TYR A 263 0.32 17.15 -24.15
C TYR A 263 0.40 17.98 -22.86
N ASP A 264 0.61 17.34 -21.70
CA ASP A 264 0.64 18.01 -20.39
C ASP A 264 -0.66 18.79 -20.10
N VAL A 265 -1.81 18.20 -20.43
CA VAL A 265 -3.13 18.83 -20.31
C VAL A 265 -3.97 18.11 -19.26
N ASP A 266 -4.41 18.85 -18.26
CA ASP A 266 -5.44 18.42 -17.32
C ASP A 266 -6.82 18.52 -17.98
N PHE A 267 -7.51 17.39 -18.16
CA PHE A 267 -8.90 17.42 -18.58
C PHE A 267 -9.83 17.85 -17.44
N GLY A 268 -9.40 17.67 -16.20
CA GLY A 268 -10.10 18.04 -14.99
C GLY A 268 -9.56 17.25 -13.81
N HIS A 269 -9.62 17.84 -12.62
CA HIS A 269 -9.16 17.19 -11.40
C HIS A 269 -10.06 17.51 -10.19
N VAL A 270 -9.93 16.68 -9.17
CA VAL A 270 -10.37 16.99 -7.81
C VAL A 270 -9.14 17.24 -6.95
N SER A 271 -9.15 18.34 -6.21
CA SER A 271 -8.14 18.63 -5.18
C SER A 271 -8.63 18.16 -3.82
N PHE A 272 -7.74 17.64 -2.99
CA PHE A 272 -8.05 17.17 -1.64
C PHE A 272 -6.80 17.20 -0.76
N GLN A 273 -7.01 17.11 0.56
CA GLN A 273 -5.93 16.88 1.50
C GLN A 273 -6.47 16.02 2.64
N LEU A 274 -5.91 14.84 2.81
CA LEU A 274 -6.24 13.97 3.94
C LEU A 274 -5.08 13.96 4.94
N ASP A 275 -5.41 13.91 6.22
CA ASP A 275 -4.44 13.71 7.28
C ASP A 275 -4.63 12.31 7.90
N PRO A 276 -3.58 11.49 8.07
CA PRO A 276 -3.72 10.13 8.59
C PRO A 276 -4.21 10.05 10.05
N LYS A 277 -4.11 11.13 10.82
CA LYS A 277 -4.64 11.22 12.18
C LYS A 277 -6.12 11.62 12.19
N GLU A 278 -6.54 12.47 11.25
CA GLU A 278 -7.93 12.93 11.15
C GLU A 278 -8.80 11.99 10.31
N ASN A 279 -8.22 11.40 9.26
CA ASN A 279 -8.87 10.57 8.26
C ASN A 279 -8.17 9.21 8.12
N PRO A 280 -8.06 8.39 9.19
CA PRO A 280 -7.38 7.10 9.10
C PRO A 280 -8.14 6.13 8.18
N VAL A 281 -7.67 5.99 6.94
CA VAL A 281 -8.14 4.96 6.00
C VAL A 281 -7.44 3.62 6.23
N PRO A 282 -8.03 2.50 5.78
CA PRO A 282 -7.35 1.21 5.76
C PRO A 282 -5.99 1.30 5.08
N ALA A 283 -4.98 0.63 5.63
CA ALA A 283 -3.70 0.51 4.95
C ALA A 283 -3.81 -0.48 3.79
N TYR A 284 -3.11 -0.21 2.69
CA TYR A 284 -2.96 -1.17 1.60
C TYR A 284 -2.23 -2.42 2.08
N ILE A 285 -2.84 -3.58 1.84
CA ILE A 285 -2.25 -4.89 2.08
C ILE A 285 -1.95 -5.54 0.72
N PRO A 286 -0.67 -5.82 0.41
CA PRO A 286 -0.31 -6.46 -0.85
C PRO A 286 -0.91 -7.85 -1.01
N GLU A 287 -1.02 -8.29 -2.26
CA GLU A 287 -1.62 -9.58 -2.59
C GLU A 287 -0.74 -10.74 -2.12
N LEU A 288 -1.38 -11.89 -1.88
CA LEU A 288 -0.66 -13.11 -1.57
C LEU A 288 0.11 -13.58 -2.80
N ALA A 289 1.38 -13.96 -2.62
CA ALA A 289 2.10 -14.67 -3.65
C ALA A 289 1.33 -15.97 -3.95
N ASN A 290 0.75 -16.08 -5.14
CA ASN A 290 0.14 -17.31 -5.58
C ASN A 290 1.21 -18.41 -5.49
N THR A 291 0.92 -19.50 -4.78
CA THR A 291 1.72 -20.73 -4.90
C THR A 291 1.57 -21.22 -6.34
N ILE A 292 2.37 -20.69 -7.28
CA ILE A 292 2.43 -21.19 -8.65
C ILE A 292 3.17 -22.52 -8.60
N THR A 293 2.47 -23.57 -8.16
CA THR A 293 2.80 -24.95 -8.52
C THR A 293 2.21 -25.23 -9.89
N THR A 294 3.12 -25.32 -10.87
CA THR A 294 3.07 -26.28 -11.97
C THR A 294 1.73 -26.46 -12.70
N ASN A 295 1.56 -25.74 -13.81
CA ASN A 295 1.09 -26.36 -15.04
C ASN A 295 2.23 -26.32 -16.05
N LYS A 296 3.11 -27.34 -15.96
CA LYS A 296 3.88 -27.80 -17.12
C LYS A 296 2.88 -28.58 -17.96
N GLY A 297 2.24 -27.89 -18.90
CA GLY A 297 1.32 -28.44 -19.89
C GLY A 297 1.76 -27.96 -21.26
N ASP A 298 2.42 -28.88 -21.96
CA ASP A 298 2.61 -29.05 -23.40
C ASP A 298 3.43 -28.01 -24.22
N PRO A 299 4.50 -28.48 -24.90
CA PRO A 299 5.28 -27.69 -25.85
C PRO A 299 4.73 -27.91 -27.27
N GLU A 300 3.90 -27.00 -27.77
CA GLU A 300 3.71 -26.86 -29.22
C GLU A 300 3.12 -25.48 -29.56
N LEU A 301 3.50 -24.97 -30.73
CA LEU A 301 3.22 -23.64 -31.30
C LEU A 301 4.17 -22.50 -30.90
N LEU A 302 5.47 -22.74 -31.12
CA LEU A 302 6.34 -21.68 -31.64
C LEU A 302 6.33 -21.78 -33.17
N GLU A 303 5.57 -20.91 -33.83
CA GLU A 303 5.94 -20.30 -35.12
C GLU A 303 4.81 -19.37 -35.59
N ASN A 304 5.00 -18.07 -35.37
CA ASN A 304 5.08 -17.04 -36.42
C ASN A 304 4.62 -15.68 -35.90
N ASN A 305 5.58 -14.75 -35.92
CA ASN A 305 5.48 -13.33 -36.26
C ASN A 305 4.14 -12.63 -36.00
N ASP A 306 4.14 -11.76 -34.98
CA ASP A 306 3.87 -10.33 -35.17
C ASP A 306 4.36 -9.56 -33.93
N LEU A 307 5.51 -8.90 -34.10
CA LEU A 307 6.02 -7.86 -33.20
C LEU A 307 5.33 -6.54 -33.50
N GLU A 308 4.00 -6.48 -33.36
CA GLU A 308 3.23 -5.25 -33.23
C GLU A 308 2.03 -5.53 -32.31
N GLY A 309 2.08 -4.99 -31.10
CA GLY A 309 1.00 -5.19 -30.13
C GLY A 309 1.33 -4.88 -28.68
N CYS A 310 2.27 -3.98 -28.40
CA CYS A 310 2.30 -3.29 -27.10
C CYS A 310 1.23 -2.18 -27.14
N CYS A 311 -0.04 -2.56 -27.05
CA CYS A 311 -1.18 -1.66 -27.22
C CYS A 311 -1.11 -0.83 -28.53
#